data_AF-A0A061D077-F1
#
_entry.id   AF-A0A061D077-F1
#
_cell.length_a   1.000
_cell.length_b   1.000
_cell.length_c   1.000
_cell.angle_alpha   90.00
_cell.angle_beta   90.00
_cell.angle_gamma   90.00
#
_symmetry.space_group_name_H-M   'P 1'
#
loop_
_entity.id
_entity.type
_entity.pdbx_description
1 polymer ?
#
loop_
_entity_poly.entity_id
_entity_poly.type
_entity_poly.pdbx_seq_one_letter_code
_entity_poly.pdbx_strand_id
1 'polypeptide(L)'
;MLRRFTRLIRAVERDQNFVQLQYSLLQEFEADPEHGGPAFRKVVEGAISALSTIKSPDAPAKLNAECVLLLEEVATYCRTAYPWPLVKLLLLVVWSHAFDELYEMEQAFTGTIYSKQEYYEERRAALELLFNFRKPPMTLQRLAEIPLRQTYMTVSKLVHAYRKVMLVRPLTDKEVGVQFSLTSEPSEEADMEALKPVEAALSSWFEVIKDPRGYQWHDDYWLGFWETKPEEEPPGPVKRPLEA
;
A
#
# COMPACT_ATOMS: atom_id res chain seq x y z
N MET A 1 -20.69 -4.96 -15.48
CA MET A 1 -20.02 -5.34 -14.21
C MET A 1 -19.09 -4.18 -13.85
N LEU A 2 -19.44 -3.36 -12.86
CA LEU A 2 -18.66 -2.17 -12.48
C LEU A 2 -17.28 -2.62 -11.96
N ARG A 3 -16.20 -2.26 -12.67
CA ARG A 3 -14.82 -2.41 -12.17
C ARG A 3 -14.69 -1.58 -10.90
N ARG A 4 -14.58 -2.23 -9.75
CA ARG A 4 -14.28 -1.56 -8.48
C ARG A 4 -12.75 -1.50 -8.41
N PHE A 5 -12.20 -0.31 -8.52
CA PHE A 5 -10.82 -0.03 -8.12
C PHE A 5 -10.83 0.20 -6.60
N THR A 6 -9.73 -0.08 -5.90
CA THR A 6 -9.58 0.35 -4.50
C THR A 6 -9.73 1.87 -4.40
N ARG A 7 -10.31 2.38 -3.31
CA ARG A 7 -10.46 3.83 -3.06
C ARG A 7 -9.14 4.57 -3.22
N LEU A 8 -8.05 3.96 -2.75
CA LEU A 8 -6.69 4.49 -2.84
C LEU A 8 -6.29 4.83 -4.29
N ILE A 9 -6.59 3.93 -5.25
CA ILE A 9 -6.27 4.12 -6.67
C ILE A 9 -7.27 5.07 -7.33
N ARG A 10 -8.55 5.06 -6.92
CA ARG A 10 -9.59 5.96 -7.45
C ARG A 10 -9.39 7.41 -7.07
N ALA A 11 -8.72 7.67 -5.96
CA ALA A 11 -8.44 9.02 -5.48
C ALA A 11 -7.44 9.77 -6.37
N VAL A 12 -6.73 9.08 -7.25
CA VAL A 12 -5.76 9.68 -8.17
C VAL A 12 -6.47 10.20 -9.42
N GLU A 13 -6.33 11.50 -9.65
CA GLU A 13 -6.88 12.15 -10.85
C GLU A 13 -6.15 11.68 -12.11
N ARG A 14 -6.92 11.40 -13.17
CA ARG A 14 -6.41 11.00 -14.49
C ARG A 14 -6.55 12.16 -15.45
N ASP A 15 -5.77 13.21 -15.19
CA ASP A 15 -5.74 14.43 -15.99
C ASP A 15 -4.97 14.24 -17.32
N GLN A 16 -4.86 15.32 -18.10
CA GLN A 16 -4.08 15.28 -19.35
C GLN A 16 -2.61 14.93 -19.12
N ASN A 17 -2.03 15.36 -17.98
CA ASN A 17 -0.65 15.05 -17.64
C ASN A 17 -0.44 13.56 -17.39
N PHE A 18 -1.39 12.90 -16.70
CA PHE A 18 -1.39 11.45 -16.51
C PHE A 18 -1.35 10.71 -17.85
N VAL A 19 -2.25 11.08 -18.77
CA VAL A 19 -2.35 10.42 -20.08
C VAL A 19 -1.10 10.67 -20.92
N GLN A 20 -0.57 11.89 -20.90
CA GLN A 20 0.65 12.23 -21.62
C GLN A 20 1.87 11.47 -21.06
N LEU A 21 1.98 11.35 -19.73
CA LEU A 21 3.04 10.58 -19.09
C LEU A 21 2.93 9.09 -19.44
N GLN A 22 1.72 8.53 -19.40
CA GLN A 22 1.45 7.15 -19.81
C GLN A 22 1.87 6.88 -21.26
N TYR A 23 1.52 7.78 -22.17
CA TYR A 23 1.87 7.65 -23.59
C TYR A 23 3.39 7.75 -23.80
N SER A 24 4.05 8.72 -23.16
CA SER A 24 5.50 8.90 -23.27
C SER A 24 6.25 7.68 -22.74
N LEU A 25 5.79 7.13 -21.62
CA LEU A 25 6.36 5.93 -21.02
C LEU A 25 6.22 4.71 -21.93
N LEU A 26 5.05 4.55 -22.57
CA LEU A 26 4.82 3.48 -23.55
C LEU A 26 5.80 3.59 -24.73
N GLN A 27 5.96 4.80 -25.28
CA GLN A 27 6.88 5.05 -26.40
C GLN A 27 8.34 4.76 -26.03
N GLU A 28 8.78 5.18 -24.84
CA GLU A 28 10.13 4.91 -24.36
C GLU A 28 10.41 3.41 -24.31
N PHE A 29 9.48 2.64 -23.75
CA PHE A 29 9.64 1.19 -23.66
C PHE A 29 9.45 0.44 -24.98
N GLU A 30 8.73 1.00 -25.94
CA GLU A 30 8.68 0.46 -27.31
C GLU A 30 10.01 0.69 -28.05
N ALA A 31 10.69 1.81 -27.77
CA ALA A 31 11.98 2.15 -28.36
C ALA A 31 13.14 1.38 -27.71
N ASP A 32 13.18 1.33 -26.38
CA ASP A 32 14.16 0.58 -25.60
C ASP A 32 13.46 -0.15 -24.43
N PRO A 33 13.22 -1.46 -24.55
CA PRO A 33 12.59 -2.25 -23.50
C PRO A 33 13.46 -2.40 -22.25
N GLU A 34 14.77 -2.23 -22.37
CA GLU A 34 15.74 -2.51 -21.32
C GLU A 34 16.10 -1.25 -20.53
N HIS A 35 16.12 -0.07 -21.17
CA HIS A 35 16.43 1.20 -20.51
C HIS A 35 15.24 2.14 -20.50
N GLY A 36 14.87 2.58 -19.30
CA GLY A 36 13.86 3.62 -19.15
C GLY A 36 14.40 5.00 -19.57
N GLY A 37 13.54 5.79 -20.22
CA GLY A 37 13.87 7.16 -20.60
C GLY A 37 13.45 8.19 -19.53
N PRO A 38 13.35 9.48 -19.93
CA PRO A 38 12.92 10.56 -19.05
C PRO A 38 11.55 10.35 -18.38
N ALA A 39 10.58 9.76 -19.07
CA ALA A 39 9.26 9.46 -18.52
C ALA A 39 9.35 8.35 -17.47
N PHE A 40 10.12 7.30 -17.73
CA PHE A 40 10.40 6.27 -16.73
C PHE A 40 11.06 6.85 -15.47
N ARG A 41 12.09 7.68 -15.62
CA ARG A 41 12.75 8.36 -14.49
C ARG A 41 11.74 9.15 -13.67
N LYS A 42 10.92 9.98 -14.33
CA LYS A 42 9.89 10.78 -13.68
C LYS A 42 8.92 9.91 -12.88
N VAL A 43 8.49 8.78 -13.43
CA VAL A 43 7.61 7.82 -12.74
C VAL A 43 8.30 7.26 -11.50
N VAL A 44 9.56 6.87 -11.59
CA VAL A 44 10.29 6.30 -10.45
C VAL A 44 10.53 7.33 -9.36
N GLU A 45 11.05 8.52 -9.70
CA GLU A 45 11.29 9.59 -8.72
C GLU A 45 9.98 10.04 -8.05
N GLY A 46 8.91 10.19 -8.83
CA GLY A 46 7.59 10.52 -8.30
C GLY A 46 7.06 9.46 -7.35
N ALA A 47 7.21 8.18 -7.69
CA ALA A 47 6.80 7.08 -6.83
C ALA A 47 7.62 7.00 -5.54
N ILE A 48 8.95 7.20 -5.61
CA ILE A 48 9.83 7.28 -4.44
C ILE A 48 9.38 8.40 -3.49
N SER A 49 9.14 9.59 -4.05
CA SER A 49 8.70 10.77 -3.29
C SER A 49 7.39 10.49 -2.53
N ALA A 50 6.40 9.88 -3.19
CA ALA A 50 5.14 9.53 -2.54
C ALA A 50 5.30 8.44 -1.47
N LEU A 51 5.98 7.34 -1.80
CA LEU A 51 6.04 6.15 -0.94
C LEU A 51 6.96 6.30 0.25
N SER A 52 8.03 7.09 0.15
CA SER A 52 8.96 7.36 1.26
C SER A 52 8.30 8.02 2.47
N THR A 53 7.13 8.67 2.28
CA THR A 53 6.36 9.27 3.37
C THR A 53 5.57 8.24 4.20
N ILE A 54 5.34 7.04 3.66
CA ILE A 54 4.46 6.02 4.24
C ILE A 54 5.29 5.01 5.05
N LYS A 55 5.40 5.24 6.35
CA LYS A 55 6.31 4.50 7.23
C LYS A 55 5.70 3.27 7.90
N SER A 56 4.40 3.07 7.84
CA SER A 56 3.74 1.91 8.45
C SER A 56 2.50 1.46 7.66
N PRO A 57 2.04 0.21 7.85
CA PRO A 57 0.80 -0.29 7.24
C PRO A 57 -0.45 0.52 7.59
N ASP A 58 -0.45 1.17 8.74
CA ASP A 58 -1.61 1.90 9.29
C ASP A 58 -1.52 3.41 9.05
N ALA A 59 -0.42 3.89 8.45
CA ALA A 59 -0.28 5.29 8.07
C ALA A 59 -1.25 5.64 6.93
N PRO A 60 -1.82 6.87 6.92
CA PRO A 60 -2.63 7.30 5.81
C PRO A 60 -1.78 7.36 4.53
N ALA A 61 -2.09 6.53 3.55
CA ALA A 61 -1.45 6.59 2.24
C ALA A 61 -2.21 7.48 1.26
N LYS A 62 -1.47 8.30 0.52
CA LYS A 62 -1.97 8.99 -0.67
C LYS A 62 -1.03 8.68 -1.83
N LEU A 63 -1.53 7.97 -2.83
CA LEU A 63 -0.78 7.71 -4.06
C LEU A 63 -0.86 8.91 -4.99
N ASN A 64 0.19 9.13 -5.77
CA ASN A 64 0.22 10.06 -6.90
C ASN A 64 -0.01 9.32 -8.23
N ALA A 65 -0.04 10.08 -9.32
CA ALA A 65 -0.18 9.58 -10.69
C ALA A 65 0.91 8.55 -11.02
N GLU A 66 2.15 8.84 -10.64
CA GLU A 66 3.32 8.01 -10.90
C GLU A 66 3.23 6.64 -10.22
N CYS A 67 2.76 6.56 -8.97
CA CYS A 67 2.49 5.29 -8.30
C CYS A 67 1.47 4.44 -9.06
N VAL A 68 0.38 5.07 -9.53
CA VAL A 68 -0.68 4.36 -10.26
C VAL A 68 -0.19 3.90 -11.63
N LEU A 69 0.57 4.73 -12.35
CA LEU A 69 1.16 4.36 -13.64
C LEU A 69 2.13 3.19 -13.49
N LEU A 70 3.03 3.24 -12.50
CA LEU A 70 3.93 2.13 -12.19
C LEU A 70 3.15 0.84 -11.95
N LEU A 71 2.08 0.89 -11.16
CA LEU A 71 1.25 -0.28 -10.86
C LEU A 71 0.52 -0.80 -12.10
N GLU A 72 -0.03 0.08 -12.93
CA GLU A 72 -0.71 -0.27 -14.18
C GLU A 72 0.25 -0.89 -15.20
N GLU A 73 1.46 -0.39 -15.32
CA GLU A 73 2.51 -0.94 -16.18
C GLU A 73 2.92 -2.35 -15.73
N VAL A 74 3.17 -2.54 -14.43
CA VAL A 74 3.51 -3.85 -13.87
C VAL A 74 2.35 -4.84 -14.08
N ALA A 75 1.11 -4.41 -13.91
CA ALA A 75 -0.07 -5.27 -14.11
C ALA A 75 -0.32 -5.61 -15.58
N THR A 76 0.03 -4.72 -16.52
CA THR A 76 -0.26 -4.90 -17.95
C THR A 76 0.84 -5.68 -18.65
N TYR A 77 2.10 -5.30 -18.40
CA TYR A 77 3.25 -5.78 -19.16
C TYR A 77 4.21 -6.63 -18.33
N CYS A 78 3.98 -6.80 -17.02
CA CYS A 78 4.88 -7.51 -16.11
C CYS A 78 6.33 -6.98 -16.15
N ARG A 79 6.51 -5.67 -16.36
CA ARG A 79 7.84 -5.06 -16.49
C ARG A 79 8.63 -5.17 -15.17
N THR A 80 9.78 -5.81 -15.24
CA THR A 80 10.75 -5.95 -14.13
C THR A 80 11.79 -4.84 -14.07
N ALA A 81 11.74 -3.89 -15.02
CA ALA A 81 12.63 -2.73 -15.08
C ALA A 81 12.52 -1.81 -13.84
N TYR A 82 11.37 -1.81 -13.16
CA TYR A 82 11.20 -1.04 -11.93
C TYR A 82 11.96 -1.68 -10.75
N PRO A 83 12.62 -0.87 -9.90
CA PRO A 83 13.30 -1.39 -8.72
C PRO A 83 12.39 -2.22 -7.84
N TRP A 84 12.80 -3.44 -7.52
CA TRP A 84 11.99 -4.31 -6.67
C TRP A 84 11.66 -3.69 -5.29
N PRO A 85 12.58 -2.99 -4.59
CA PRO A 85 12.24 -2.32 -3.33
C PRO A 85 11.06 -1.33 -3.48
N LEU A 86 11.05 -0.56 -4.56
CA LEU A 86 9.99 0.40 -4.87
C LEU A 86 8.66 -0.30 -5.15
N VAL A 87 8.67 -1.30 -6.05
CA VAL A 87 7.48 -2.07 -6.41
C VAL A 87 6.93 -2.81 -5.18
N LYS A 88 7.80 -3.40 -4.36
CA LYS A 88 7.42 -4.09 -3.14
C LYS A 88 6.72 -3.14 -2.16
N LEU A 89 7.29 -1.97 -1.89
CA LEU A 89 6.68 -0.99 -0.97
C LEU A 89 5.32 -0.54 -1.51
N LEU A 90 5.21 -0.25 -2.80
CA LEU A 90 3.94 0.09 -3.44
C LEU A 90 2.90 -1.02 -3.27
N LEU A 91 3.27 -2.27 -3.52
CA LEU A 91 2.36 -3.42 -3.36
C LEU A 91 1.95 -3.62 -1.90
N LEU A 92 2.88 -3.46 -0.94
CA LEU A 92 2.58 -3.52 0.49
C LEU A 92 1.52 -2.48 0.88
N VAL A 93 1.70 -1.22 0.47
CA VAL A 93 0.74 -0.12 0.70
C VAL A 93 -0.62 -0.46 0.08
N VAL A 94 -0.62 -0.80 -1.20
CA VAL A 94 -1.86 -1.05 -1.96
C VAL A 94 -2.64 -2.24 -1.39
N TRP A 95 -1.97 -3.34 -1.05
CA TRP A 95 -2.61 -4.51 -0.48
C TRP A 95 -3.10 -4.26 0.95
N SER A 96 -2.32 -3.56 1.76
CA SER A 96 -2.71 -3.15 3.13
C SER A 96 -4.05 -2.41 3.10
N HIS A 97 -4.15 -1.38 2.26
CA HIS A 97 -5.37 -0.60 2.07
C HIS A 97 -6.51 -1.40 1.43
N ALA A 98 -6.22 -2.31 0.50
CA ALA A 98 -7.24 -3.16 -0.11
C ALA A 98 -7.89 -4.11 0.90
N PHE A 99 -7.11 -4.63 1.86
CA PHE A 99 -7.63 -5.43 2.96
C PHE A 99 -8.51 -4.56 3.88
N ASP A 100 -8.02 -3.39 4.28
CA ASP A 100 -8.74 -2.50 5.22
C ASP A 100 -10.06 -2.01 4.64
N GLU A 101 -10.06 -1.57 3.37
CA GLU A 101 -11.28 -1.13 2.68
C GLU A 101 -12.34 -2.24 2.63
N LEU A 102 -11.92 -3.47 2.33
CA LEU A 102 -12.84 -4.59 2.21
C LEU A 102 -13.35 -5.04 3.58
N TYR A 103 -12.52 -4.97 4.61
CA TYR A 103 -12.89 -5.26 6.00
C TYR A 103 -13.90 -4.26 6.54
N GLU A 104 -13.64 -2.96 6.38
CA GLU A 104 -14.58 -1.92 6.79
C GLU A 104 -15.92 -2.04 6.07
N MET A 105 -15.90 -2.32 4.77
CA MET A 105 -17.10 -2.54 3.98
C MET A 105 -17.88 -3.76 4.49
N GLU A 106 -17.21 -4.89 4.70
CA GLU A 106 -17.83 -6.13 5.17
C GLU A 106 -18.41 -5.98 6.59
N GLN A 107 -17.70 -5.30 7.50
CA GLN A 107 -18.19 -4.95 8.83
C GLN A 107 -19.44 -4.07 8.77
N ALA A 108 -19.47 -3.06 7.91
CA ALA A 108 -20.62 -2.18 7.75
C ALA A 108 -21.87 -2.90 7.21
N PHE A 109 -21.71 -3.91 6.34
CA PHE A 109 -22.83 -4.63 5.73
C PHE A 109 -23.31 -5.87 6.49
N THR A 110 -22.40 -6.59 7.15
CA THR A 110 -22.70 -7.92 7.73
C THR A 110 -22.48 -7.99 9.24
N GLY A 111 -21.68 -7.09 9.81
CA GLY A 111 -21.44 -6.96 11.25
C GLY A 111 -20.82 -8.16 11.98
N THR A 112 -20.44 -9.27 11.32
CA THR A 112 -20.21 -10.55 12.03
C THR A 112 -19.24 -11.55 11.39
N ILE A 113 -18.13 -11.15 10.75
CA ILE A 113 -17.28 -12.17 10.06
C ILE A 113 -15.89 -12.36 10.69
N TYR A 114 -15.20 -11.31 11.12
CA TYR A 114 -13.91 -11.42 11.81
C TYR A 114 -13.92 -10.59 13.08
N SER A 115 -13.34 -11.11 14.16
CA SER A 115 -12.92 -10.23 15.24
C SER A 115 -11.83 -9.28 14.71
N LYS A 116 -11.80 -8.04 15.22
CA LYS A 116 -10.81 -7.05 14.83
C LYS A 116 -9.38 -7.61 14.95
N GLN A 117 -9.13 -8.39 16.00
CA GLN A 117 -7.83 -9.00 16.25
C GLN A 117 -7.45 -10.05 15.20
N GLU A 118 -8.32 -11.02 14.91
CA GLU A 118 -8.07 -12.05 13.89
C GLU A 118 -7.80 -11.44 12.52
N TYR A 119 -8.54 -10.38 12.16
CA TYR A 119 -8.31 -9.63 10.94
C TYR A 119 -6.90 -9.04 10.86
N TYR A 120 -6.45 -8.34 11.92
CA TYR A 120 -5.11 -7.74 11.91
C TYR A 120 -3.99 -8.78 11.88
N GLU A 121 -4.17 -9.91 12.56
CA GLU A 121 -3.24 -11.03 12.51
C GLU A 121 -3.16 -11.62 11.09
N GLU A 122 -4.30 -11.82 10.44
CA GLU A 122 -4.37 -12.34 9.08
C GLU A 122 -3.78 -11.36 8.05
N ARG A 123 -4.10 -10.06 8.15
CA ARG A 123 -3.52 -8.98 7.33
C ARG A 123 -2.01 -8.94 7.49
N ARG A 124 -1.50 -8.98 8.71
CA ARG A 124 -0.06 -8.97 8.99
C ARG A 124 0.64 -10.18 8.40
N ALA A 125 0.10 -11.39 8.63
CA ALA A 125 0.65 -12.61 8.06
C ALA A 125 0.66 -12.56 6.53
N ALA A 126 -0.36 -11.96 5.91
CA ALA A 126 -0.37 -11.73 4.47
C ALA A 126 0.76 -10.77 4.03
N LEU A 127 0.84 -9.57 4.62
CA LEU A 127 1.87 -8.58 4.27
C LEU A 127 3.30 -9.10 4.49
N GLU A 128 3.52 -9.88 5.54
CA GLU A 128 4.80 -10.52 5.83
C GLU A 128 5.24 -11.46 4.69
N LEU A 129 4.31 -12.20 4.06
CA LEU A 129 4.64 -13.08 2.93
C LEU A 129 5.29 -12.29 1.80
N LEU A 130 4.74 -11.13 1.42
CA LEU A 130 5.31 -10.28 0.37
C LEU A 130 6.61 -9.61 0.81
N PHE A 131 6.68 -9.19 2.08
CA PHE A 131 7.88 -8.57 2.60
C PHE A 131 9.12 -9.47 2.42
N ASN A 132 8.95 -10.77 2.71
CA ASN A 132 10.02 -11.79 2.67
C ASN A 132 10.57 -12.09 1.27
N PHE A 133 9.94 -11.61 0.19
CA PHE A 133 10.46 -11.79 -1.16
C PHE A 133 11.69 -10.90 -1.42
N ARG A 134 12.88 -11.49 -1.51
CA ARG A 134 14.11 -10.76 -1.87
C ARG A 134 14.10 -10.25 -3.33
N LYS A 135 13.35 -10.92 -4.20
CA LYS A 135 13.17 -10.59 -5.62
C LYS A 135 11.69 -10.66 -5.98
N PRO A 136 11.24 -10.05 -7.09
CA PRO A 136 9.84 -10.10 -7.45
C PRO A 136 9.35 -11.56 -7.60
N PRO A 137 8.13 -11.89 -7.18
CA PRO A 137 7.55 -13.20 -7.39
C PRO A 137 7.20 -13.43 -8.87
N MET A 138 7.17 -14.69 -9.31
CA MET A 138 6.71 -15.04 -10.67
C MET A 138 5.32 -14.51 -11.03
N THR A 139 4.51 -14.24 -10.02
CA THR A 139 3.13 -13.77 -10.15
C THR A 139 3.00 -12.26 -9.96
N LEU A 140 4.10 -11.50 -10.09
CA LEU A 140 4.13 -10.05 -9.91
C LEU A 140 2.99 -9.34 -10.67
N GLN A 141 2.77 -9.70 -11.93
CA GLN A 141 1.69 -9.15 -12.75
C GLN A 141 0.33 -9.30 -12.05
N ARG A 142 0.04 -10.50 -11.54
CA ARG A 142 -1.23 -10.80 -10.89
C ARG A 142 -1.36 -10.11 -9.53
N LEU A 143 -0.25 -9.94 -8.80
CA LEU A 143 -0.22 -9.16 -7.56
C LEU A 143 -0.57 -7.69 -7.77
N ALA A 144 -0.17 -7.11 -8.90
CA ALA A 144 -0.52 -5.75 -9.27
C ALA A 144 -1.96 -5.65 -9.82
N GLU A 145 -2.40 -6.64 -10.61
CA GLU A 145 -3.70 -6.61 -11.27
C GLU A 145 -4.89 -6.71 -10.30
N ILE A 146 -4.79 -7.57 -9.27
CA ILE A 146 -5.89 -7.79 -8.33
C ILE A 146 -6.38 -6.50 -7.66
N PRO A 147 -5.52 -5.69 -7.01
CA PRO A 147 -5.98 -4.45 -6.37
C PRO A 147 -6.47 -3.42 -7.39
N LEU A 148 -5.94 -3.40 -8.62
CA LEU A 148 -6.45 -2.54 -9.70
C LEU A 148 -7.87 -2.92 -10.12
N ARG A 149 -8.19 -4.23 -10.16
CA ARG A 149 -9.48 -4.72 -10.68
C ARG A 149 -10.45 -5.20 -9.61
N GLN A 150 -10.13 -4.95 -8.33
CA GLN A 150 -10.73 -5.50 -7.10
C GLN A 150 -12.06 -6.24 -7.31
N THR A 151 -11.95 -7.53 -7.67
CA THR A 151 -13.09 -8.39 -7.99
C THR A 151 -13.69 -9.07 -6.75
N TYR A 152 -12.97 -9.04 -5.63
CA TYR A 152 -13.35 -9.75 -4.42
C TYR A 152 -14.27 -8.88 -3.56
N MET A 153 -15.32 -9.52 -3.01
CA MET A 153 -16.37 -8.85 -2.23
C MET A 153 -16.25 -9.11 -0.72
N THR A 154 -15.34 -9.99 -0.29
CA THR A 154 -15.10 -10.32 1.11
C THR A 154 -13.60 -10.43 1.38
N VAL A 155 -13.18 -10.05 2.59
CA VAL A 155 -11.77 -10.03 3.01
C VAL A 155 -11.17 -11.42 2.91
N SER A 156 -11.87 -12.44 3.40
CA SER A 156 -11.41 -13.83 3.36
C SER A 156 -11.08 -14.30 1.93
N LYS A 157 -11.92 -13.93 0.94
CA LYS A 157 -11.66 -14.28 -0.47
C LYS A 157 -10.47 -13.52 -1.03
N LEU A 158 -10.32 -12.24 -0.66
CA LEU A 158 -9.20 -11.42 -1.08
C LEU A 158 -7.87 -11.94 -0.51
N VAL A 159 -7.84 -12.27 0.79
CA VAL A 159 -6.67 -12.86 1.47
C VAL A 159 -6.33 -14.22 0.88
N HIS A 160 -7.33 -15.07 0.62
CA HIS A 160 -7.09 -16.37 -0.01
C HIS A 160 -6.50 -16.24 -1.41
N ALA A 161 -7.04 -15.32 -2.22
CA ALA A 161 -6.50 -15.02 -3.54
C ALA A 161 -5.06 -14.51 -3.45
N TYR A 162 -4.80 -13.58 -2.54
CA TYR A 162 -3.47 -13.06 -2.26
C TYR A 162 -2.49 -14.20 -1.93
N ARG A 163 -2.82 -15.05 -0.94
CA ARG A 163 -1.98 -16.18 -0.54
C ARG A 163 -1.65 -17.09 -1.71
N LYS A 164 -2.65 -17.45 -2.53
CA LYS A 164 -2.41 -18.27 -3.73
C LYS A 164 -1.42 -17.65 -4.70
N VAL A 165 -1.51 -16.33 -4.90
CA VAL A 165 -0.60 -15.60 -5.77
C VAL A 165 0.80 -15.52 -5.15
N MET A 166 0.92 -15.46 -3.82
CA MET A 166 2.19 -15.43 -3.10
C MET A 166 2.87 -16.80 -2.95
N LEU A 167 2.14 -17.92 -3.08
CA LEU A 167 2.67 -19.29 -2.98
C LEU A 167 3.44 -19.73 -4.24
N VAL A 168 4.40 -18.90 -4.66
CA VAL A 168 5.24 -19.14 -5.83
C VAL A 168 6.69 -18.82 -5.53
N ARG A 169 7.61 -19.29 -6.38
CA ARG A 169 9.03 -18.94 -6.25
C ARG A 169 9.29 -17.47 -6.64
N PRO A 170 10.34 -16.84 -6.09
CA PRO A 170 10.88 -15.60 -6.64
C PRO A 170 11.43 -15.82 -8.06
N LEU A 171 11.49 -14.74 -8.83
CA LEU A 171 12.21 -14.69 -10.11
C LEU A 171 13.72 -14.87 -9.88
N THR A 172 14.37 -15.52 -10.83
CA THR A 172 15.83 -15.66 -10.91
C THR A 172 16.47 -14.40 -11.47
N ASP A 173 17.78 -14.21 -11.29
CA ASP A 173 18.49 -13.02 -11.82
C ASP A 173 18.30 -12.86 -13.34
N LYS A 174 18.30 -13.99 -14.06
CA LYS A 174 18.07 -14.01 -15.51
C LYS A 174 16.66 -13.57 -15.90
N GLU A 175 15.66 -13.82 -15.04
CA GLU A 175 14.27 -13.46 -15.30
C GLU A 175 13.94 -12.03 -14.87
N VAL A 176 14.71 -11.45 -13.93
CA VAL A 176 14.56 -10.05 -13.55
C VAL A 176 15.09 -9.14 -14.66
N GLY A 177 16.09 -9.58 -15.43
CA GLY A 177 16.68 -8.79 -16.51
C GLY A 177 17.70 -7.78 -15.99
N VAL A 178 18.10 -6.84 -16.86
CA VAL A 178 19.07 -5.78 -16.53
C VAL A 178 18.47 -4.80 -15.51
N GLN A 179 19.31 -4.36 -14.58
CA GLN A 179 18.92 -3.51 -13.47
C GLN A 179 18.54 -2.10 -13.93
N PHE A 180 17.60 -1.54 -13.18
CA PHE A 180 17.24 -0.13 -13.13
C PHE A 180 18.44 0.81 -13.28
N SER A 181 18.29 1.82 -14.14
CA SER A 181 19.22 2.95 -14.25
C SER A 181 18.43 4.24 -14.27
N LEU A 182 18.67 5.12 -13.30
CA LEU A 182 18.13 6.48 -13.32
C LEU A 182 18.81 7.28 -14.41
N THR A 183 20.13 7.13 -14.61
CA THR A 183 20.92 7.96 -15.52
C THR A 183 21.06 7.36 -16.93
N SER A 184 21.45 8.18 -17.91
CA SER A 184 21.82 7.71 -19.26
C SER A 184 23.11 6.87 -19.26
N GLU A 185 23.90 7.02 -18.20
CA GLU A 185 25.03 6.15 -17.87
C GLU A 185 24.68 5.43 -16.57
N PRO A 186 24.54 4.10 -16.55
CA PRO A 186 24.16 3.37 -15.35
C PRO A 186 25.22 3.54 -14.26
N SER A 187 24.81 4.13 -13.14
CA SER A 187 25.63 4.19 -11.93
C SER A 187 24.85 3.57 -10.79
N GLU A 188 25.24 2.35 -10.43
CA GLU A 188 24.63 1.60 -9.31
C GLU A 188 24.61 2.43 -8.02
N GLU A 189 25.61 3.28 -7.79
CA GLU A 189 25.67 4.16 -6.62
C GLU A 189 24.55 5.20 -6.58
N ALA A 190 24.27 5.84 -7.73
CA ALA A 190 23.22 6.86 -7.82
C ALA A 190 21.82 6.23 -7.66
N ASP A 191 21.63 5.04 -8.23
CA ASP A 191 20.39 4.28 -8.12
C ASP A 191 20.12 3.81 -6.70
N MET A 192 21.16 3.31 -6.02
CA MET A 192 21.07 2.92 -4.62
C MET A 192 20.81 4.14 -3.71
N GLU A 193 21.44 5.29 -3.97
CA GLU A 193 21.20 6.53 -3.22
C GLU A 193 19.74 6.98 -3.33
N ALA A 194 19.18 6.97 -4.54
CA ALA A 194 17.80 7.35 -4.81
C ALA A 194 16.79 6.42 -4.11
N LEU A 195 17.14 5.14 -3.90
CA LEU A 195 16.28 4.15 -3.26
C LEU A 195 16.36 4.16 -1.73
N LYS A 196 17.36 4.80 -1.11
CA LYS A 196 17.49 4.86 0.36
C LYS A 196 16.21 5.27 1.10
N PRO A 197 15.43 6.27 0.65
CA PRO A 197 14.18 6.64 1.32
C PRO A 197 13.15 5.51 1.33
N VAL A 198 13.09 4.73 0.25
CA VAL A 198 12.21 3.55 0.12
C VAL A 198 12.68 2.42 1.01
N GLU A 199 13.99 2.16 1.05
CA GLU A 199 14.57 1.14 1.92
C GLU A 199 14.36 1.47 3.41
N ALA A 200 14.47 2.74 3.78
CA ALA A 200 14.15 3.21 5.12
C ALA A 200 12.67 2.98 5.46
N ALA A 201 11.75 3.28 4.53
CA ALA A 201 10.33 3.00 4.71
C ALA A 201 10.06 1.49 4.84
N LEU A 202 10.67 0.65 3.99
CA LEU A 202 10.56 -0.81 4.11
C LEU A 202 11.07 -1.33 5.44
N SER A 203 12.18 -0.78 5.94
CA SER A 203 12.73 -1.16 7.25
C SER A 203 11.74 -0.80 8.37
N SER A 204 11.13 0.38 8.32
CA SER A 204 10.07 0.78 9.25
C SER A 204 8.86 -0.16 9.19
N TRP A 205 8.43 -0.56 7.99
CA TRP A 205 7.36 -1.56 7.82
C TRP A 205 7.72 -2.91 8.42
N PHE A 206 8.97 -3.35 8.27
CA PHE A 206 9.43 -4.62 8.83
C PHE A 206 9.31 -4.68 10.34
N GLU A 207 9.75 -3.61 11.01
CA GLU A 207 9.67 -3.51 12.47
C GLU A 207 8.21 -3.59 12.94
N VAL A 208 7.28 -2.92 12.25
CA VAL A 208 5.84 -2.97 12.58
C VAL A 208 5.22 -4.34 12.29
N ILE A 209 5.64 -5.00 11.21
CA ILE A 209 5.16 -6.35 10.87
C ILE A 209 5.69 -7.38 11.88
N LYS A 210 6.94 -7.25 12.34
CA LYS A 210 7.56 -8.21 13.25
C LYS A 210 7.26 -8.00 14.73
N ASP A 211 7.17 -6.75 15.18
CA ASP A 211 6.79 -6.42 16.55
C ASP A 211 5.42 -5.73 16.58
N PRO A 212 4.33 -6.52 16.66
CA PRO A 212 2.99 -5.97 16.74
C PRO A 212 2.67 -5.29 18.06
N ARG A 213 3.50 -5.49 19.10
CA ARG A 213 3.28 -4.95 20.44
C ARG A 213 3.78 -3.50 20.55
N GLY A 214 4.70 -3.08 19.68
CA GLY A 214 5.21 -1.70 19.66
C GLY A 214 4.13 -0.64 19.45
N TYR A 215 3.05 -0.98 18.75
CA TYR A 215 1.92 -0.06 18.52
C TYR A 215 0.77 -0.18 19.53
N GLN A 216 0.74 -1.25 20.35
CA GLN A 216 -0.25 -1.38 21.43
C GLN A 216 0.02 -0.40 22.59
N TRP A 217 1.22 0.21 22.66
CA TRP A 217 1.55 1.22 23.67
C TRP A 217 1.39 2.67 23.17
N HIS A 218 0.87 2.89 21.96
CA HIS A 218 0.23 4.17 21.63
C HIS A 218 -1.21 4.26 22.16
N ASP A 219 -1.55 3.37 23.10
CA ASP A 219 -2.52 3.61 24.15
C ASP A 219 -2.03 4.65 25.18
N ASP A 220 -1.07 5.54 24.91
CA ASP A 220 -0.94 6.77 25.72
C ASP A 220 -2.11 7.78 25.47
N TYR A 221 -3.09 7.39 24.64
CA TYR A 221 -4.46 7.91 24.74
C TYR A 221 -5.24 7.38 25.96
N TRP A 222 -4.75 6.35 26.67
CA TRP A 222 -5.35 5.76 27.87
C TRP A 222 -4.93 6.41 29.20
N LEU A 223 -3.91 7.28 29.23
CA LEU A 223 -3.50 7.96 30.47
C LEU A 223 -4.32 9.22 30.79
N GLY A 224 -5.59 9.31 30.39
CA GLY A 224 -6.59 10.08 31.15
C GLY A 224 -6.36 11.59 31.39
N PHE A 225 -5.52 12.28 30.62
CA PHE A 225 -5.25 13.72 30.82
C PHE A 225 -6.08 14.67 29.95
N TRP A 226 -7.39 14.43 29.87
CA TRP A 226 -8.37 15.49 29.62
C TRP A 226 -9.45 15.47 30.71
N GLU A 227 -9.00 15.54 31.97
CA GLU A 227 -9.77 16.25 32.97
C GLU A 227 -9.70 17.75 32.68
N THR A 228 -10.70 18.23 31.94
CA THR A 228 -11.36 19.46 32.33
C THR A 228 -12.86 19.23 32.20
N LYS A 229 -13.46 18.70 33.29
CA LYS A 229 -14.85 19.05 33.60
C LYS A 229 -14.91 20.57 33.78
N PRO A 230 -15.81 21.30 33.11
CA PRO A 230 -16.34 22.53 33.67
C PRO A 230 -17.53 22.16 34.56
N GLU A 231 -17.34 22.44 35.85
CA GLU A 231 -18.31 22.66 36.93
C GLU A 231 -19.76 22.16 36.75
N GLU A 232 -20.13 21.20 37.61
CA GLU A 232 -21.51 20.90 37.96
C GLU A 232 -22.14 22.15 38.62
N GLU A 233 -23.18 22.71 38.01
CA GLU A 233 -24.06 23.70 38.66
C GLU A 233 -24.68 23.08 39.93
N PRO A 234 -24.83 23.84 41.03
CA PRO A 234 -25.35 23.32 42.28
C PRO A 234 -26.81 22.85 42.12
N PRO A 235 -27.21 21.74 42.76
CA PRO A 235 -28.53 21.16 42.60
C PRO A 235 -29.60 22.11 43.14
N GLY A 236 -30.47 22.59 42.25
CA GLY A 236 -31.70 23.28 42.59
C GLY A 236 -32.65 22.37 43.41
N PRO A 237 -33.54 22.96 44.23
CA PRO A 237 -34.36 22.20 45.18
C PRO A 237 -35.32 21.23 44.47
N VAL A 238 -35.11 19.94 44.76
CA VAL A 238 -35.95 18.81 44.35
C VAL A 238 -37.33 18.92 44.99
N LYS A 239 -38.36 19.27 44.20
CA LYS A 239 -39.76 19.09 44.61
C LYS A 239 -40.12 17.61 44.53
N ARG A 240 -40.44 16.99 45.67
CA ARG A 240 -40.93 15.62 45.74
C ARG A 240 -42.37 15.55 45.21
N PRO A 241 -42.71 14.60 44.33
CA PRO A 241 -44.09 14.28 44.03
C PRO A 241 -44.63 13.34 45.12
N LEU A 242 -45.81 13.68 45.67
CA LEU A 242 -46.64 12.98 46.68
C LEU A 242 -46.69 13.67 48.06
N GLU A 243 -47.42 14.79 48.12
CA GLU A 243 -48.42 15.04 49.16
C GLU A 243 -49.78 15.24 48.45
N ALA A 244 -50.85 14.85 49.14
CA ALA A 244 -52.22 14.53 48.70
C ALA A 244 -52.93 15.55 47.78
#